data_AF-C4FKS0-F1
#
_entry.id   AF-C4FKS0-F1
#
_cell.length_a   1.000
_cell.length_b   1.000
_cell.length_c   1.000
_cell.angle_alpha   90.00
_cell.angle_beta   90.00
_cell.angle_gamma   90.00
#
_symmetry.space_group_name_H-M   'P 1'
#
loop_
_entity.id
_entity.type
_entity.pdbx_description
1 polymer ?
#
loop_
_entity_poly.entity_id
_entity_poly.type
_entity_poly.pdbx_seq_one_letter_code
_entity_poly.pdbx_strand_id
1 'polypeptide(L)'
;MKRKAVALYSGGLDSTLAIKLVQNQGIDVLALHFYTGFCITETKRRRGEKKEDGSHYINPALKFAAKYGFPLEIVDISDGYMDVILNPKFGYGANINPCIDCRIYMFKKAKEIMQEVGADFVISGEVLGQRPKSQKSIPLKIIEREAGLEGLILRPLSAKKLPPTIPEINGWVDREKLEGIVGRSRKRQIELAKELGIDEYESPAGGCCYLTDENYAYKYKETMAVEGKITQEDLVLFTVGRHFRLDSGTKLIVSRNEGENNFLLGFKKNYHFFEPIGKGPVAIAKTINGEILDEDDKQIIANIIARYSKTIDGKIDVKYSFMDREEILTGFPFDDETINQWRVSLNGNKSRHSP
;
A
#
# COMPACT_ATOMS: atom_id res chain seq x y z
N MET A 1 14.23 17.53 32.52
CA MET A 1 13.20 17.43 31.47
C MET A 1 13.00 15.96 31.15
N LYS A 2 11.75 15.54 30.93
CA LYS A 2 11.44 14.18 30.48
C LYS A 2 11.89 14.06 29.01
N ARG A 3 12.63 13.00 28.68
CA ARG A 3 13.14 12.77 27.32
C ARG A 3 11.99 12.42 26.37
N LYS A 4 12.13 12.76 25.10
CA LYS A 4 11.11 12.52 24.08
C LYS A 4 11.68 11.79 22.88
N ALA A 5 10.93 10.85 22.33
CA ALA A 5 11.28 10.11 21.12
C ALA A 5 10.11 10.10 20.15
N VAL A 6 10.41 9.98 18.86
CA VAL A 6 9.40 9.64 17.83
C VAL A 6 9.53 8.17 17.45
N ALA A 7 8.44 7.49 17.17
CA ALA A 7 8.45 6.07 16.81
C ALA A 7 7.78 5.82 15.46
N LEU A 8 8.45 5.12 14.54
CA LEU A 8 7.79 4.63 13.33
C LEU A 8 6.82 3.52 13.71
N TYR A 9 5.52 3.78 13.55
CA TYR A 9 4.46 2.91 14.00
C TYR A 9 3.63 2.36 12.85
N SER A 10 3.69 1.05 12.63
CA SER A 10 2.99 0.40 11.51
C SER A 10 1.62 -0.16 11.90
N GLY A 11 1.17 -0.02 13.15
CA GLY A 11 -0.01 -0.72 13.67
C GLY A 11 0.21 -2.20 14.01
N GLY A 12 1.45 -2.70 13.88
CA GLY A 12 1.79 -4.09 14.13
C GLY A 12 2.32 -4.37 15.54
N LEU A 13 2.48 -5.66 15.85
CA LEU A 13 3.04 -6.12 17.13
C LEU A 13 4.43 -5.53 17.40
N ASP A 14 5.37 -5.71 16.46
CA ASP A 14 6.78 -5.35 16.66
C ASP A 14 6.95 -3.84 17.01
N SER A 15 6.23 -2.96 16.32
CA SER A 15 6.27 -1.52 16.61
C SER A 15 5.59 -1.15 17.93
N THR A 16 4.53 -1.88 18.31
CA THR A 16 3.84 -1.67 19.61
C THR A 16 4.76 -2.07 20.76
N LEU A 17 5.44 -3.22 20.66
CA LEU A 17 6.42 -3.68 21.66
C LEU A 17 7.58 -2.69 21.81
N ALA A 18 8.12 -2.20 20.68
CA ALA A 18 9.22 -1.23 20.71
C ALA A 18 8.83 0.07 21.43
N ILE A 19 7.63 0.60 21.19
CA ILE A 19 7.11 1.77 21.90
C ILE A 19 6.98 1.48 23.39
N LYS A 20 6.39 0.34 23.77
CA LYS A 20 6.16 -0.03 25.17
C LYS A 20 7.44 -0.24 25.97
N LEU A 21 8.44 -0.89 25.38
CA LEU A 21 9.75 -1.05 26.03
C LEU A 21 10.39 0.29 26.38
N VAL A 22 10.23 1.31 25.53
CA VAL A 22 10.79 2.64 25.75
C VAL A 22 9.93 3.48 26.70
N GLN A 23 8.60 3.43 26.57
CA GLN A 23 7.67 4.09 27.50
C GLN A 23 7.83 3.59 28.95
N ASN A 24 8.05 2.29 29.15
CA ASN A 24 8.26 1.70 30.47
C ASN A 24 9.55 2.19 31.16
N GLN A 25 10.44 2.86 30.43
CA GLN A 25 11.63 3.53 30.97
C GLN A 25 11.40 5.01 31.29
N GLY A 26 10.15 5.49 31.18
CA GLY A 26 9.78 6.87 31.52
C GLY A 26 10.03 7.89 30.40
N ILE A 27 10.18 7.45 29.16
CA ILE A 27 10.39 8.31 27.98
C ILE A 27 9.06 8.58 27.29
N ASP A 28 8.82 9.84 26.91
CA ASP A 28 7.64 10.21 26.14
C ASP A 28 7.82 9.80 24.67
N VAL A 29 6.88 9.03 24.13
CA VAL A 29 6.97 8.52 22.77
C VAL A 29 5.80 9.03 21.94
N LEU A 30 6.09 9.78 20.88
CA LEU A 30 5.13 10.14 19.83
C LEU A 30 5.18 9.11 18.70
N ALA A 31 4.13 8.34 18.52
CA ALA A 31 4.04 7.39 17.41
C ALA A 31 3.68 8.11 16.11
N LEU A 32 4.40 7.80 15.03
CA LEU A 32 4.15 8.32 13.68
C LEU A 32 3.69 7.17 12.80
N HIS A 33 2.46 7.27 12.29
CA HIS A 33 1.91 6.33 11.31
C HIS A 33 1.86 6.99 9.93
N PHE A 34 2.77 6.57 9.06
CA PHE A 34 2.87 7.11 7.71
C PHE A 34 1.87 6.47 6.75
N TYR A 35 1.04 7.29 6.12
CA TYR A 35 0.20 6.88 5.01
C TYR A 35 0.94 7.12 3.69
N THR A 36 1.22 6.05 2.96
CA THR A 36 1.95 6.10 1.68
C THR A 36 1.05 6.06 0.45
N GLY A 37 -0.26 5.87 0.61
CA GLY A 37 -1.18 5.56 -0.51
C GLY A 37 -1.30 4.07 -0.84
N PHE A 38 -0.37 3.23 -0.38
CA PHE A 38 -0.27 1.82 -0.80
C PHE A 38 -0.65 0.80 0.27
N CYS A 39 -1.14 1.25 1.43
CA CYS A 39 -1.73 0.35 2.43
C CYS A 39 -3.13 -0.08 1.98
N ILE A 40 -3.34 -1.39 1.75
CA ILE A 40 -4.60 -1.93 1.21
C ILE A 40 -5.78 -1.57 2.12
N THR A 41 -5.65 -1.83 3.42
CA THR A 41 -6.71 -1.56 4.41
C THR A 41 -7.09 -0.09 4.45
N GLU A 42 -6.09 0.80 4.48
CA GLU A 42 -6.33 2.24 4.57
C GLU A 42 -6.88 2.81 3.26
N THR A 43 -6.39 2.36 2.11
CA THR A 43 -6.89 2.78 0.80
C THR A 43 -8.34 2.33 0.59
N LYS A 44 -8.69 1.09 0.96
CA LYS A 44 -10.08 0.61 0.96
C LYS A 44 -10.97 1.42 1.92
N ARG A 45 -10.47 1.70 3.13
CA ARG A 45 -11.18 2.52 4.13
C ARG A 45 -11.48 3.93 3.59
N ARG A 46 -10.48 4.60 3.01
CA ARG A 46 -10.62 5.96 2.45
C ARG A 46 -11.58 6.00 1.26
N ARG A 47 -11.71 4.91 0.50
CA ARG A 47 -12.72 4.76 -0.57
C ARG A 47 -14.12 4.39 -0.07
N GLY A 48 -14.32 4.22 1.23
CA GLY A 48 -15.61 3.82 1.80
C GLY A 48 -15.99 2.35 1.53
N GLU A 49 -15.03 1.52 1.11
CA GLU A 49 -15.28 0.10 0.91
C GLU A 49 -15.61 -0.60 2.25
N LYS A 50 -16.43 -1.63 2.18
CA LYS A 50 -16.81 -2.48 3.31
C LYS A 50 -16.15 -3.85 3.20
N LYS A 51 -15.97 -4.50 4.34
CA LYS A 51 -15.58 -5.91 4.40
C LYS A 51 -16.74 -6.81 3.96
N GLU A 52 -16.44 -8.08 3.76
CA GLU A 52 -17.43 -9.11 3.39
C GLU A 52 -18.56 -9.24 4.42
N ASP A 53 -18.26 -9.01 5.70
CA ASP A 53 -19.22 -9.00 6.81
C ASP A 53 -20.07 -7.70 6.89
N GLY A 54 -19.87 -6.75 5.95
CA GLY A 54 -20.56 -5.46 5.93
C GLY A 54 -19.98 -4.40 6.87
N SER A 55 -18.98 -4.73 7.68
CA SER A 55 -18.31 -3.79 8.58
C SER A 55 -17.33 -2.87 7.84
N HIS A 56 -17.04 -1.72 8.42
CA HIS A 56 -16.05 -0.79 7.89
C HIS A 56 -14.62 -1.26 8.20
N TYR A 57 -13.70 -0.96 7.30
CA TYR A 57 -12.27 -1.07 7.60
C TYR A 57 -11.89 -0.09 8.72
N ILE A 58 -11.12 -0.58 9.70
CA ILE A 58 -10.62 0.21 10.82
C ILE A 58 -9.11 0.35 10.62
N ASN A 59 -8.56 1.55 10.87
CA ASN A 59 -7.13 1.74 10.88
C ASN A 59 -6.54 1.06 12.15
N PRO A 60 -5.70 0.02 11.99
CA PRO A 60 -5.15 -0.73 13.12
C PRO A 60 -4.27 0.12 14.03
N ALA A 61 -3.53 1.07 13.45
CA ALA A 61 -2.68 1.95 14.21
C ALA A 61 -3.50 2.83 15.16
N LEU A 62 -4.60 3.41 14.70
CA LEU A 62 -5.51 4.18 15.58
C LEU A 62 -6.07 3.32 16.70
N LYS A 63 -6.56 2.11 16.36
CA LYS A 63 -7.15 1.18 17.33
C LYS A 63 -6.17 0.84 18.44
N PHE A 64 -4.95 0.41 18.07
CA PHE A 64 -3.98 -0.07 19.05
C PHE A 64 -3.25 1.06 19.78
N ALA A 65 -3.06 2.23 19.16
CA ALA A 65 -2.56 3.40 19.88
C ALA A 65 -3.52 3.83 21.00
N ALA A 66 -4.82 3.84 20.71
CA ALA A 66 -5.84 4.13 21.73
C ALA A 66 -5.88 3.05 22.82
N LYS A 67 -5.89 1.76 22.43
CA LYS A 67 -5.94 0.63 23.37
C LYS A 67 -4.73 0.60 24.31
N TYR A 68 -3.53 0.81 23.77
CA TYR A 68 -2.29 0.69 24.53
C TYR A 68 -1.79 2.02 25.07
N GLY A 69 -2.43 3.16 24.79
CA GLY A 69 -2.14 4.43 25.45
C GLY A 69 -0.78 5.04 25.04
N PHE A 70 -0.64 5.39 23.77
CA PHE A 70 0.43 6.28 23.30
C PHE A 70 -0.11 7.26 22.26
N PRO A 71 0.38 8.51 22.24
CA PRO A 71 -0.05 9.50 21.25
C PRO A 71 0.36 9.05 19.87
N LEU A 72 -0.56 9.21 18.91
CA LEU A 72 -0.38 8.81 17.52
C LEU A 72 -0.66 10.00 16.61
N GLU A 73 0.25 10.23 15.69
CA GLU A 73 0.09 11.16 14.58
C GLU A 73 0.06 10.37 13.27
N ILE A 74 -0.98 10.60 12.46
CA ILE A 74 -1.06 10.04 11.11
C ILE A 74 -0.52 11.10 10.15
N VAL A 75 0.54 10.74 9.43
CA VAL A 75 1.22 11.66 8.51
C VAL A 75 1.03 11.15 7.10
N ASP A 76 0.39 11.96 6.25
CA ASP A 76 0.25 11.65 4.83
C ASP A 76 1.54 12.00 4.11
N ILE A 77 2.17 11.00 3.50
CA ILE A 77 3.41 11.13 2.75
C ILE A 77 3.25 10.62 1.31
N SER A 78 2.01 10.41 0.86
CA SER A 78 1.70 9.76 -0.41
C SER A 78 2.22 10.52 -1.63
N ASP A 79 2.13 11.85 -1.63
CA ASP A 79 2.54 12.71 -2.76
C ASP A 79 4.01 12.50 -3.17
N GLY A 80 4.93 12.44 -2.22
CA GLY A 80 6.35 12.21 -2.51
C GLY A 80 6.75 10.73 -2.57
N TYR A 81 5.90 9.83 -2.10
CA TYR A 81 6.21 8.40 -2.03
C TYR A 81 6.11 7.71 -3.41
N MET A 82 5.37 8.28 -4.36
CA MET A 82 5.26 7.68 -5.70
C MET A 82 6.61 7.67 -6.43
N ASP A 83 7.44 8.70 -6.26
CA ASP A 83 8.78 8.73 -6.84
C ASP A 83 9.70 7.63 -6.28
N VAL A 84 9.55 7.31 -4.99
CA VAL A 84 10.26 6.20 -4.34
C VAL A 84 9.94 4.86 -5.00
N ILE A 85 8.72 4.71 -5.53
CA ILE A 85 8.31 3.52 -6.27
C ILE A 85 8.86 3.54 -7.69
N LEU A 86 8.74 4.67 -8.39
CA LEU A 86 9.14 4.74 -9.81
C LEU A 86 10.66 4.68 -9.99
N ASN A 87 11.42 5.27 -9.07
CA ASN A 87 12.87 5.45 -9.16
C ASN A 87 13.62 4.94 -7.92
N PRO A 88 13.53 3.64 -7.56
CA PRO A 88 14.14 3.12 -6.34
C PRO A 88 15.66 2.99 -6.47
N LYS A 89 16.42 3.62 -5.56
CA LYS A 89 17.89 3.60 -5.57
C LYS A 89 18.45 2.21 -5.26
N PHE A 90 17.77 1.42 -4.42
CA PHE A 90 18.22 0.08 -4.00
C PHE A 90 17.42 -1.06 -4.65
N GLY A 91 16.60 -0.72 -5.65
CA GLY A 91 15.77 -1.63 -6.41
C GLY A 91 14.65 -2.29 -5.59
N TYR A 92 13.91 -3.17 -6.25
CA TYR A 92 12.77 -3.85 -5.65
C TYR A 92 13.17 -5.06 -4.79
N GLY A 93 12.31 -5.38 -3.84
CA GLY A 93 12.32 -6.60 -3.03
C GLY A 93 11.32 -7.62 -3.57
N ALA A 94 10.37 -8.03 -2.71
CA ALA A 94 9.24 -8.83 -3.19
C ALA A 94 8.38 -7.99 -4.14
N ASN A 95 8.09 -8.52 -5.32
CA ASN A 95 7.31 -7.84 -6.36
C ASN A 95 7.91 -6.47 -6.72
N ILE A 96 7.19 -5.38 -6.49
CA ILE A 96 7.65 -4.02 -6.78
C ILE A 96 7.81 -3.20 -5.51
N ASN A 97 8.09 -3.86 -4.37
CA ASN A 97 8.25 -3.18 -3.09
C ASN A 97 9.71 -2.71 -2.90
N PRO A 98 10.01 -1.40 -2.92
CA PRO A 98 11.36 -0.88 -2.73
C PRO A 98 11.68 -0.72 -1.23
N CYS A 99 11.65 -1.84 -0.48
CA CYS A 99 11.65 -1.84 0.99
C CYS A 99 12.72 -0.95 1.65
N ILE A 100 13.91 -0.83 1.06
CA ILE A 100 15.01 -0.04 1.63
C ILE A 100 14.70 1.46 1.45
N ASP A 101 14.37 1.86 0.22
CA ASP A 101 13.99 3.24 -0.12
C ASP A 101 12.75 3.71 0.64
N CYS A 102 11.73 2.84 0.78
CA CYS A 102 10.54 3.13 1.60
C CYS A 102 10.93 3.50 3.04
N ARG A 103 11.87 2.75 3.64
CA ARG A 103 12.31 2.98 5.02
C ARG A 103 13.14 4.26 5.10
N ILE A 104 14.06 4.49 4.17
CA ILE A 104 14.84 5.73 4.10
C ILE A 104 13.90 6.94 4.06
N TYR A 105 12.89 6.91 3.18
CA TYR A 105 11.94 8.00 3.03
C TYR A 105 11.13 8.24 4.31
N MET A 106 10.57 7.18 4.93
CA MET A 106 9.86 7.29 6.20
C MET A 106 10.74 7.81 7.34
N PHE A 107 12.01 7.40 7.40
CA PHE A 107 12.94 7.88 8.42
C PHE A 107 13.38 9.33 8.20
N LYS A 108 13.51 9.79 6.94
CA LYS A 108 13.70 11.21 6.65
C LYS A 108 12.53 12.05 7.15
N LYS A 109 11.30 11.61 6.88
CA LYS A 109 10.10 12.28 7.41
C LYS A 109 10.00 12.23 8.93
N ALA A 110 10.38 11.11 9.54
CA ALA A 110 10.45 11.02 11.00
C ALA A 110 11.52 11.95 11.59
N LYS A 111 12.65 12.16 10.90
CA LYS A 111 13.68 13.12 11.31
C LYS A 111 13.18 14.56 11.28
N GLU A 112 12.48 14.96 10.22
CA GLU A 112 11.85 16.29 10.12
C GLU A 112 10.92 16.52 11.32
N ILE A 113 9.99 15.60 11.57
CA ILE A 113 9.04 15.69 12.69
C ILE A 113 9.76 15.62 14.04
N MET A 114 10.78 14.77 14.19
CA MET A 114 11.58 14.66 15.41
C MET A 114 12.17 16.03 15.81
N GLN A 115 12.68 16.78 14.83
CA GLN A 115 13.25 18.11 15.05
C GLN A 115 12.17 19.12 15.42
N GLU A 116 11.04 19.13 14.71
CA GLU A 116 9.90 20.03 14.97
C GLU A 116 9.34 19.86 16.38
N VAL A 117 9.18 18.61 16.84
CA VAL A 117 8.57 18.30 18.14
C VAL A 117 9.57 18.27 19.30
N GLY A 118 10.85 18.58 19.03
CA GLY A 118 11.94 18.60 20.01
C GLY A 118 12.26 17.23 20.62
N ALA A 119 12.15 16.15 19.84
CA ALA A 119 12.50 14.80 20.28
C ALA A 119 14.00 14.52 20.10
N ASP A 120 14.55 13.69 21.00
CA ASP A 120 15.98 13.40 21.09
C ASP A 120 16.44 12.27 20.13
N PHE A 121 15.57 11.31 19.82
CA PHE A 121 15.90 10.13 18.99
C PHE A 121 14.66 9.47 18.35
N VAL A 122 14.90 8.50 17.44
CA VAL A 122 13.86 7.75 16.73
C VAL A 122 13.81 6.29 17.19
N ILE A 123 12.62 5.73 17.30
CA ILE A 123 12.36 4.33 17.65
C ILE A 123 11.80 3.59 16.43
N SER A 124 12.23 2.34 16.26
CA SER A 124 11.71 1.44 15.23
C SER A 124 11.51 0.04 15.79
N GLY A 125 10.40 -0.60 15.40
CA GLY A 125 10.12 -2.02 15.67
C GLY A 125 10.89 -2.99 14.77
N GLU A 126 11.95 -2.55 14.08
CA GLU A 126 12.75 -3.44 13.23
C GLU A 126 13.54 -4.46 14.06
N VAL A 127 13.43 -5.73 13.67
CA VAL A 127 14.15 -6.85 14.27
C VAL A 127 15.26 -7.31 13.33
N LEU A 128 16.49 -7.41 13.81
CA LEU A 128 17.64 -7.83 13.03
C LEU A 128 17.44 -9.23 12.44
N GLY A 129 17.50 -9.35 11.11
CA GLY A 129 17.35 -10.59 10.37
C GLY A 129 15.90 -11.07 10.19
N GLN A 130 14.90 -10.32 10.66
CA GLN A 130 13.49 -10.70 10.56
C GLN A 130 12.93 -10.55 9.15
N ARG A 131 13.38 -9.55 8.38
CA ARG A 131 13.07 -9.36 6.96
C ARG A 131 14.34 -9.43 6.09
N PRO A 132 14.34 -10.24 5.01
CA PRO A 132 15.55 -10.55 4.25
C PRO A 132 16.14 -9.37 3.46
N LYS A 133 15.31 -8.43 3.00
CA LYS A 133 15.73 -7.29 2.17
C LYS A 133 16.13 -6.06 3.01
N SER A 134 15.34 -5.69 4.02
CA SER A 134 15.51 -4.40 4.73
C SER A 134 16.09 -4.49 6.12
N GLN A 135 16.08 -5.67 6.77
CA GLN A 135 16.44 -5.80 8.20
C GLN A 135 17.70 -6.63 8.44
N LYS A 136 18.56 -6.81 7.42
CA LYS A 136 19.92 -7.32 7.63
C LYS A 136 20.83 -6.19 8.10
N SER A 137 21.96 -6.54 8.73
CA SER A 137 22.92 -5.56 9.29
C SER A 137 23.34 -4.47 8.29
N ILE A 138 23.66 -4.84 7.05
CA ILE A 138 24.07 -3.89 5.99
C ILE A 138 22.91 -2.94 5.61
N PRO A 139 21.71 -3.41 5.21
CA PRO A 139 20.56 -2.55 4.98
C PRO A 139 20.21 -1.61 6.13
N LEU A 140 20.27 -2.06 7.39
CA LEU A 140 19.97 -1.20 8.54
C LEU A 140 20.94 -0.01 8.62
N LYS A 141 22.24 -0.25 8.40
CA LYS A 141 23.27 0.80 8.35
C LYS A 141 23.07 1.75 7.17
N ILE A 142 22.74 1.21 6.00
CA ILE A 142 22.43 2.02 4.81
C ILE A 142 21.25 2.93 5.09
N ILE A 143 20.16 2.40 5.66
CA ILE A 143 18.95 3.16 5.96
C ILE A 143 19.25 4.30 6.95
N GLU A 144 20.01 4.04 8.02
CA GLU A 144 20.42 5.05 8.98
C GLU A 144 21.21 6.19 8.35
N ARG A 145 22.24 5.85 7.57
CA ARG A 145 23.10 6.81 6.88
C ARG A 145 22.33 7.66 5.88
N GLU A 146 21.55 7.02 5.01
CA GLU A 146 20.80 7.72 3.97
C GLU A 146 19.66 8.58 4.54
N ALA A 147 19.12 8.23 5.72
CA ALA A 147 18.18 9.07 6.45
C ALA A 147 18.85 10.18 7.28
N GLY A 148 20.19 10.15 7.43
CA GLY A 148 20.95 11.07 8.27
C GLY A 148 20.57 10.96 9.75
N LEU A 149 20.35 9.73 10.24
CA LEU A 149 20.00 9.38 11.62
C LEU A 149 20.98 8.36 12.21
N GLU A 150 22.24 8.37 11.76
CA GLU A 150 23.27 7.45 12.25
C GLU A 150 23.39 7.50 13.77
N GLY A 151 23.23 6.34 14.41
CA GLY A 151 23.26 6.22 15.87
C GLY A 151 22.04 6.80 16.60
N LEU A 152 21.07 7.40 15.93
CA LEU A 152 19.85 7.95 16.53
C LEU A 152 18.61 7.04 16.37
N ILE A 153 18.69 5.97 15.58
CA ILE A 153 17.60 5.01 15.42
C ILE A 153 17.76 3.87 16.43
N LEU A 154 17.05 3.95 17.55
CA LEU A 154 16.93 2.87 18.51
C LEU A 154 16.02 1.76 17.97
N ARG A 155 16.49 0.51 18.07
CA ARG A 155 15.72 -0.70 17.74
C ARG A 155 15.56 -1.58 18.98
N PRO A 156 14.59 -1.28 19.86
CA PRO A 156 14.45 -1.91 21.18
C PRO A 156 14.44 -3.44 21.16
N LEU A 157 13.87 -4.03 20.10
CA LEU A 157 13.73 -5.48 19.97
C LEU A 157 15.04 -6.21 19.66
N SER A 158 16.04 -5.52 19.10
CA SER A 158 17.33 -6.09 18.70
C SER A 158 18.54 -5.34 19.27
N ALA A 159 18.31 -4.42 20.21
CA ALA A 159 19.34 -3.51 20.73
C ALA A 159 20.58 -4.27 21.24
N LYS A 160 20.39 -5.35 22.00
CA LYS A 160 21.48 -6.17 22.55
C LYS A 160 22.34 -6.88 21.50
N LYS A 161 21.88 -6.93 20.24
CA LYS A 161 22.59 -7.56 19.10
C LYS A 161 23.10 -6.55 18.07
N LEU A 162 22.92 -5.26 18.33
CA LEU A 162 23.39 -4.16 17.50
C LEU A 162 24.41 -3.32 18.29
N PRO A 163 25.27 -2.54 17.60
CA PRO A 163 26.08 -1.53 18.27
C PRO A 163 25.21 -0.58 19.11
N PRO A 164 25.67 -0.13 20.28
CA PRO A 164 24.94 0.85 21.08
C PRO A 164 24.65 2.13 20.29
N THR A 165 23.41 2.60 20.39
CA THR A 165 22.98 3.87 19.82
C THR A 165 23.30 5.03 20.77
N ILE A 166 23.27 6.27 20.29
CA ILE A 166 23.45 7.49 21.09
C ILE A 166 22.53 7.54 22.32
N PRO A 167 21.21 7.24 22.24
CA PRO A 167 20.38 7.21 23.45
C PRO A 167 20.82 6.16 24.48
N GLU A 168 21.44 5.05 24.06
CA GLU A 168 21.99 4.05 24.98
C GLU A 168 23.31 4.53 25.59
N ILE A 169 24.22 5.08 24.76
CA ILE A 169 25.55 5.57 25.20
C ILE A 169 25.40 6.72 26.20
N ASN A 170 24.47 7.64 25.96
CA ASN A 170 24.23 8.78 26.84
C ASN A 170 23.38 8.44 28.07
N GLY A 171 23.03 7.16 28.27
CA GLY A 171 22.21 6.70 29.39
C GLY A 171 20.77 7.24 29.38
N TRP A 172 20.25 7.67 28.22
CA TRP A 172 18.85 8.08 28.09
C TRP A 172 17.93 6.86 28.11
N VAL A 173 18.41 5.75 27.56
CA VAL A 173 17.74 4.45 27.53
C VAL A 173 18.65 3.42 28.17
N ASP A 174 18.09 2.66 29.10
CA ASP A 174 18.76 1.53 29.74
C ASP A 174 18.72 0.32 28.80
N ARG A 175 19.88 0.00 28.22
CA ARG A 175 20.07 -1.12 27.28
C ARG A 175 19.74 -2.47 27.90
N GLU A 176 19.89 -2.64 29.22
CA GLU A 176 19.61 -3.92 29.88
C GLU A 176 18.12 -4.25 29.92
N LYS A 177 17.26 -3.22 29.87
CA LYS A 177 15.80 -3.35 29.75
C LYS A 177 15.31 -3.54 28.31
N LEU A 178 16.22 -3.62 27.35
CA LEU A 178 15.91 -3.89 25.95
C LEU A 178 16.12 -5.36 25.60
N GLU A 179 15.80 -5.72 24.36
CA GLU A 179 15.78 -7.09 23.88
C GLU A 179 16.94 -7.40 22.93
N GLY A 180 17.16 -8.70 22.70
CA GLY A 180 18.20 -9.24 21.82
C GLY A 180 17.65 -10.16 20.74
N ILE A 181 16.43 -9.92 20.28
CA ILE A 181 15.72 -10.77 19.33
C ILE A 181 16.37 -10.66 17.94
N VAL A 182 16.55 -11.81 17.30
CA VAL A 182 17.09 -11.92 15.93
C VAL A 182 16.39 -13.02 15.14
N GLY A 183 16.47 -12.91 13.82
CA GLY A 183 15.95 -13.91 12.90
C GLY A 183 14.45 -13.78 12.68
N ARG A 184 13.83 -14.83 12.12
CA ARG A 184 12.43 -14.79 11.63
C ARG A 184 11.40 -15.25 12.64
N SER A 185 11.83 -15.89 13.73
CA SER A 185 10.91 -16.37 14.77
C SER A 185 10.26 -15.19 15.49
N ARG A 186 8.96 -15.31 15.78
CA ARG A 186 8.21 -14.33 16.59
C ARG A 186 7.89 -14.80 17.99
N LYS A 187 8.45 -15.94 18.41
CA LYS A 187 8.13 -16.55 19.70
C LYS A 187 8.37 -15.59 20.87
N ARG A 188 9.55 -14.95 20.91
CA ARG A 188 9.90 -14.00 21.98
C ARG A 188 9.02 -12.75 21.94
N GLN A 189 8.69 -12.23 20.76
CA GLN A 189 7.77 -11.08 20.63
C GLN A 189 6.39 -11.39 21.19
N ILE A 190 5.87 -12.60 20.96
CA ILE A 190 4.57 -13.03 21.49
C ILE A 190 4.63 -13.21 23.02
N GLU A 191 5.72 -13.75 23.55
CA GLU A 191 5.95 -13.83 25.00
C GLU A 191 5.99 -12.43 25.63
N LEU A 192 6.79 -11.53 25.05
CA LEU A 192 6.90 -10.14 25.49
C LEU A 192 5.56 -9.39 25.40
N ALA A 193 4.73 -9.69 24.40
CA ALA A 193 3.39 -9.14 24.30
C ALA A 193 2.56 -9.47 25.55
N LYS A 194 2.60 -10.71 26.02
CA LYS A 194 1.91 -11.15 27.24
C LYS A 194 2.48 -10.45 28.48
N GLU A 195 3.81 -10.36 28.59
CA GLU A 195 4.50 -9.67 29.68
C GLU A 195 4.09 -8.18 29.78
N LEU A 196 3.85 -7.55 28.63
CA LEU A 196 3.47 -6.13 28.53
C LEU A 196 1.95 -5.89 28.51
N GLY A 197 1.12 -6.93 28.68
CA GLY A 197 -0.33 -6.81 28.63
C GLY A 197 -0.91 -6.47 27.25
N ILE A 198 -0.17 -6.78 26.17
CA ILE A 198 -0.61 -6.65 24.79
C ILE A 198 -1.33 -7.94 24.39
N ASP A 199 -2.64 -7.91 24.56
CA ASP A 199 -3.60 -8.99 24.35
C ASP A 199 -4.15 -9.07 22.90
N GLU A 200 -3.94 -8.04 22.09
CA GLU A 200 -4.50 -7.91 20.76
C GLU A 200 -3.55 -7.15 19.83
N TYR A 201 -3.31 -7.70 18.65
CA TYR A 201 -2.45 -7.07 17.66
C TYR A 201 -2.81 -7.58 16.28
N GLU A 202 -2.44 -6.81 15.27
CA GLU A 202 -2.56 -7.31 13.90
C GLU A 202 -1.63 -8.49 13.67
N SER A 203 -2.22 -9.59 13.19
CA SER A 203 -1.46 -10.71 12.65
C SER A 203 -0.57 -10.21 11.50
N PRO A 204 0.71 -10.63 11.44
CA PRO A 204 1.62 -10.22 10.37
C PRO A 204 1.23 -10.91 9.05
N ALA A 205 0.16 -10.44 8.42
CA ALA A 205 -0.19 -10.82 7.06
C ALA A 205 0.70 -10.00 6.11
N GLY A 206 1.54 -10.68 5.34
CA GLY A 206 2.40 -10.09 4.30
C GLY A 206 1.64 -9.45 3.13
N GLY A 207 0.37 -9.09 3.29
CA GLY A 207 -0.54 -8.60 2.25
C GLY A 207 -1.20 -7.27 2.58
N CYS A 208 -0.72 -6.49 3.56
CA CYS A 208 -1.31 -5.18 3.85
C CYS A 208 -0.84 -4.06 2.91
N CYS A 209 0.12 -4.32 2.03
CA CYS A 209 0.68 -3.34 1.09
C CYS A 209 0.50 -3.79 -0.36
N TYR A 210 -0.03 -2.91 -1.21
CA TYR A 210 -0.21 -3.18 -2.64
C TYR A 210 1.11 -3.50 -3.36
N LEU A 211 2.24 -2.93 -2.93
CA LEU A 211 3.54 -3.15 -3.59
C LEU A 211 4.08 -4.58 -3.45
N THR A 212 3.58 -5.31 -2.45
CA THR A 212 3.87 -6.74 -2.26
C THR A 212 2.82 -7.65 -2.88
N ASP A 213 1.70 -7.11 -3.37
CA ASP A 213 0.64 -7.89 -4.02
C ASP A 213 1.06 -8.28 -5.44
N GLU A 214 0.87 -9.55 -5.79
CA GLU A 214 1.33 -10.07 -7.07
C GLU A 214 0.46 -9.58 -8.25
N ASN A 215 -0.85 -9.38 -8.04
CA ASN A 215 -1.71 -8.85 -9.08
C ASN A 215 -1.41 -7.37 -9.36
N TYR A 216 -1.17 -6.58 -8.32
CA TYR A 216 -0.72 -5.20 -8.45
C TYR A 216 0.60 -5.12 -9.23
N ALA A 217 1.56 -5.98 -8.87
CA ALA A 217 2.84 -6.05 -9.57
C ALA A 217 2.71 -6.55 -11.01
N TYR A 218 1.77 -7.44 -11.28
CA TYR A 218 1.47 -7.89 -12.64
C TYR A 218 0.94 -6.75 -13.50
N LYS A 219 -0.02 -5.95 -12.99
CA LYS A 219 -0.52 -4.74 -13.67
C LYS A 219 0.62 -3.77 -13.98
N TYR A 220 1.48 -3.49 -13.00
CA TYR A 220 2.66 -2.64 -13.19
C TYR A 220 3.57 -3.15 -14.30
N LYS A 221 3.95 -4.43 -14.27
CA LYS A 221 4.85 -5.03 -15.26
C LYS A 221 4.24 -5.06 -16.65
N GLU A 222 2.96 -5.40 -16.76
CA GLU A 222 2.25 -5.41 -18.04
C GLU A 222 2.18 -4.00 -18.64
N THR A 223 1.83 -3.00 -17.83
CA THR A 223 1.76 -1.61 -18.31
C THR A 223 3.15 -1.11 -18.72
N MET A 224 4.19 -1.43 -17.95
CA MET A 224 5.57 -1.07 -18.32
C MET A 224 6.01 -1.75 -19.62
N ALA A 225 5.66 -3.02 -19.83
CA ALA A 225 6.05 -3.78 -21.02
C ALA A 225 5.37 -3.26 -22.31
N VAL A 226 4.13 -2.75 -22.19
CA VAL A 226 3.33 -2.29 -23.33
C VAL A 226 3.50 -0.79 -23.59
N GLU A 227 3.50 0.03 -22.53
CA GLU A 227 3.48 1.50 -22.63
C GLU A 227 4.88 2.11 -22.43
N GLY A 228 5.86 1.34 -21.97
CA GLY A 228 7.26 1.76 -21.79
C GLY A 228 7.51 2.75 -20.64
N LYS A 229 6.45 3.20 -19.94
CA LYS A 229 6.52 4.09 -18.79
C LYS A 229 5.36 3.84 -17.82
N ILE A 230 5.55 4.25 -16.56
CA ILE A 230 4.52 4.24 -15.53
C ILE A 230 4.40 5.65 -14.97
N THR A 231 3.17 6.17 -14.91
CA THR A 231 2.86 7.45 -14.30
C THR A 231 2.41 7.28 -12.84
N GLN A 232 2.38 8.38 -12.10
CA GLN A 232 1.80 8.43 -10.76
C GLN A 232 0.32 8.00 -10.76
N GLU A 233 -0.41 8.41 -11.78
CA GLU A 233 -1.81 8.05 -11.95
C GLU A 233 -2.01 6.55 -12.17
N ASP A 234 -1.13 5.92 -12.96
CA ASP A 234 -1.16 4.46 -13.17
C ASP A 234 -1.00 3.70 -11.85
N LEU A 235 -0.06 4.11 -10.98
CA LEU A 235 0.14 3.50 -9.65
C LEU A 235 -1.13 3.55 -8.80
N VAL A 236 -1.82 4.68 -8.83
CA VAL A 236 -3.09 4.87 -8.13
C VAL A 236 -4.18 3.97 -8.72
N LEU A 237 -4.31 3.93 -10.05
CA LEU A 237 -5.30 3.14 -10.79
C LEU A 237 -5.09 1.62 -10.67
N PHE A 238 -3.87 1.15 -10.44
CA PHE A 238 -3.60 -0.28 -10.21
C PHE A 238 -4.27 -0.81 -8.93
N THR A 239 -4.57 0.06 -7.96
CA THR A 239 -5.22 -0.31 -6.70
C THR A 239 -6.72 -0.67 -6.85
N VAL A 240 -7.33 -0.33 -7.99
CA VAL A 240 -8.75 -0.54 -8.28
C VAL A 240 -8.99 -1.40 -9.51
N GLY A 241 -10.22 -1.87 -9.62
CA GLY A 241 -10.78 -2.40 -10.85
C GLY A 241 -10.20 -3.73 -11.32
N ARG A 242 -10.90 -4.28 -12.29
CA ARG A 242 -10.45 -5.34 -13.19
C ARG A 242 -9.78 -4.66 -14.37
N HIS A 243 -8.55 -5.07 -14.66
CA HIS A 243 -7.77 -4.48 -15.75
C HIS A 243 -7.84 -5.42 -16.95
N PHE A 244 -8.04 -4.84 -18.13
CA PHE A 244 -8.05 -5.54 -19.41
C PHE A 244 -7.17 -4.81 -20.40
N ARG A 245 -6.60 -5.56 -21.34
CA ARG A 245 -5.88 -5.04 -22.49
C ARG A 245 -6.56 -5.59 -23.73
N LEU A 246 -7.25 -4.72 -24.46
CA LEU A 246 -7.93 -5.08 -25.71
C LEU A 246 -6.91 -5.31 -26.83
N ASP A 247 -7.34 -5.91 -27.94
CA ASP A 247 -6.45 -6.28 -29.03
C ASP A 247 -5.85 -5.06 -29.75
N SER A 248 -6.55 -3.92 -29.72
CA SER A 248 -6.05 -2.61 -30.13
C SER A 248 -4.87 -2.09 -29.28
N GLY A 249 -4.65 -2.71 -28.12
CA GLY A 249 -3.75 -2.22 -27.08
C GLY A 249 -4.43 -1.28 -26.08
N THR A 250 -5.71 -0.93 -26.23
CA THR A 250 -6.42 -0.10 -25.24
C THR A 250 -6.42 -0.74 -23.85
N LYS A 251 -6.02 0.02 -22.83
CA LYS A 251 -6.14 -0.37 -21.41
C LYS A 251 -7.55 -0.05 -20.94
N LEU A 252 -8.25 -1.03 -20.40
CA LEU A 252 -9.56 -0.84 -19.78
C LEU A 252 -9.49 -1.16 -18.29
N ILE A 253 -10.11 -0.32 -17.46
CA ILE A 253 -10.27 -0.54 -16.03
C ILE A 253 -11.76 -0.50 -15.70
N VAL A 254 -12.30 -1.63 -15.26
CA VAL A 254 -13.72 -1.79 -14.88
C VAL A 254 -13.81 -1.95 -13.36
N SER A 255 -14.55 -1.06 -12.69
CA SER A 255 -14.69 -1.10 -11.22
C SER A 255 -15.36 -2.40 -10.73
N ARG A 256 -15.13 -2.72 -9.45
CA ARG A 256 -15.62 -3.95 -8.81
C ARG A 256 -16.76 -3.73 -7.83
N ASN A 257 -16.84 -2.54 -7.25
CA ASN A 257 -17.80 -2.18 -6.21
C ASN A 257 -18.09 -0.67 -6.27
N GLU A 258 -19.07 -0.23 -5.48
CA GLU A 258 -19.51 1.17 -5.43
C GLU A 258 -18.40 2.15 -5.02
N GLY A 259 -17.53 1.76 -4.08
CA GLY A 259 -16.38 2.59 -3.68
C GLY A 259 -15.42 2.83 -4.84
N GLU A 260 -15.17 1.79 -5.66
CA GLU A 260 -14.41 1.93 -6.90
C GLU A 260 -15.15 2.71 -7.99
N ASN A 261 -16.49 2.62 -8.07
CA ASN A 261 -17.27 3.46 -8.98
C ASN A 261 -17.03 4.93 -8.66
N ASN A 262 -17.23 5.30 -7.40
CA ASN A 262 -17.06 6.67 -6.91
C ASN A 262 -15.63 7.17 -7.13
N PHE A 263 -14.65 6.29 -6.96
CA PHE A 263 -13.25 6.59 -7.23
C PHE A 263 -12.98 6.85 -8.72
N LEU A 264 -13.46 5.98 -9.62
CA LEU A 264 -13.25 6.13 -11.06
C LEU A 264 -13.99 7.34 -11.66
N LEU A 265 -15.08 7.82 -11.06
CA LEU A 265 -15.74 9.06 -11.47
C LEU A 265 -14.79 10.27 -11.46
N GLY A 266 -13.81 10.30 -10.56
CA GLY A 266 -12.78 11.34 -10.52
C GLY A 266 -11.92 11.44 -11.78
N PHE A 267 -11.86 10.36 -12.57
CA PHE A 267 -11.06 10.25 -13.80
C PHE A 267 -11.87 10.50 -15.07
N LYS A 268 -13.18 10.73 -14.96
CA LYS A 268 -14.10 10.91 -16.11
C LYS A 268 -13.65 11.97 -17.12
N LYS A 269 -12.99 13.02 -16.66
CA LYS A 269 -12.53 14.12 -17.54
C LYS A 269 -11.27 13.79 -18.34
N ASN A 270 -10.45 12.87 -17.84
CA ASN A 270 -9.12 12.59 -18.39
C ASN A 270 -9.10 11.31 -19.24
N TYR A 271 -10.16 10.51 -19.19
CA TYR A 271 -10.22 9.18 -19.82
C TYR A 271 -11.54 8.98 -20.54
N HIS A 272 -11.53 8.09 -21.53
CA HIS A 272 -12.76 7.55 -22.12
C HIS A 272 -13.58 6.88 -21.02
N PHE A 273 -14.72 7.45 -20.68
CA PHE A 273 -15.51 7.05 -19.52
C PHE A 273 -16.80 6.35 -19.95
N PHE A 274 -17.12 5.25 -19.27
CA PHE A 274 -18.31 4.44 -19.55
C PHE A 274 -19.12 4.24 -18.26
N GLU A 275 -20.42 4.55 -18.35
CA GLU A 275 -21.35 4.50 -17.23
C GLU A 275 -22.60 3.67 -17.61
N PRO A 276 -22.93 2.60 -16.86
CA PRO A 276 -24.12 1.82 -17.15
C PRO A 276 -25.37 2.62 -16.77
N ILE A 277 -26.38 2.62 -17.65
CA ILE A 277 -27.71 3.14 -17.35
C ILE A 277 -28.46 2.06 -16.57
N GLY A 278 -28.16 1.96 -15.28
CA GLY A 278 -28.69 0.91 -14.39
C GLY A 278 -27.71 0.54 -13.28
N LYS A 279 -27.81 -0.68 -12.76
CA LYS A 279 -26.89 -1.19 -11.74
C LYS A 279 -25.73 -1.93 -12.41
N GLY A 280 -24.54 -1.34 -12.35
CA GLY A 280 -23.33 -1.93 -12.91
C GLY A 280 -22.05 -1.18 -12.53
N PRO A 281 -20.89 -1.65 -13.01
CA PRO A 281 -19.63 -0.97 -12.84
C PRO A 281 -19.45 0.15 -13.85
N VAL A 282 -18.74 1.20 -13.45
CA VAL A 282 -18.20 2.19 -14.38
C VAL A 282 -16.85 1.70 -14.91
N ALA A 283 -16.44 2.23 -16.07
CA ALA A 283 -15.13 1.92 -16.62
C ALA A 283 -14.43 3.16 -17.18
N ILE A 284 -13.09 3.10 -17.17
CA ILE A 284 -12.23 4.04 -17.89
C ILE A 284 -11.37 3.29 -18.89
N ALA A 285 -11.15 3.89 -20.05
CA ALA A 285 -10.26 3.38 -21.08
C ALA A 285 -9.15 4.38 -21.44
N LYS A 286 -7.94 3.86 -21.61
CA LYS A 286 -6.72 4.58 -21.99
C LYS A 286 -6.17 3.97 -23.27
N THR A 287 -6.17 4.74 -24.34
CA THR A 287 -5.61 4.39 -25.64
C THR A 287 -4.08 4.49 -25.60
N ILE A 288 -3.39 3.70 -26.44
CA ILE A 288 -1.92 3.78 -26.59
C ILE A 288 -1.53 4.80 -27.68
N ASN A 289 -2.31 4.86 -28.77
CA ASN A 289 -2.01 5.64 -29.96
C ASN A 289 -3.14 6.64 -30.27
N GLY A 290 -3.02 7.87 -29.74
CA GLY A 290 -3.99 8.94 -29.97
C GLY A 290 -5.14 8.99 -28.96
N GLU A 291 -6.02 9.99 -29.06
CA GLU A 291 -7.12 10.26 -28.12
C GLU A 291 -8.47 9.72 -28.59
N ILE A 292 -8.50 9.02 -29.72
CA ILE A 292 -9.74 8.48 -30.30
C ILE A 292 -9.80 7.00 -29.96
N LEU A 293 -10.86 6.62 -29.27
CA LEU A 293 -11.20 5.23 -29.02
C LEU A 293 -11.98 4.67 -30.21
N ASP A 294 -11.53 3.53 -30.71
CA ASP A 294 -12.13 2.85 -31.86
C ASP A 294 -13.56 2.36 -31.54
N GLU A 295 -14.43 2.32 -32.56
CA GLU A 295 -15.84 1.93 -32.39
C GLU A 295 -15.99 0.47 -31.97
N ASP A 296 -15.14 -0.43 -32.48
CA ASP A 296 -15.16 -1.84 -32.07
C ASP A 296 -14.74 -1.98 -30.59
N ASP A 297 -13.71 -1.24 -30.17
CA ASP A 297 -13.30 -1.17 -28.77
C ASP A 297 -14.42 -0.66 -27.85
N LYS A 298 -15.13 0.40 -28.25
CA LYS A 298 -16.27 0.92 -27.48
C LYS A 298 -17.35 -0.14 -27.29
N GLN A 299 -17.70 -0.86 -28.35
CA GLN A 299 -18.70 -1.92 -28.28
C GLN A 299 -18.22 -3.11 -27.42
N ILE A 300 -16.95 -3.50 -27.52
CA ILE A 300 -16.33 -4.50 -26.66
C ILE A 300 -16.42 -4.06 -25.18
N ILE A 301 -16.12 -2.81 -24.87
CA ILE A 301 -16.19 -2.27 -23.51
C ILE A 301 -17.63 -2.29 -22.99
N ALA A 302 -18.61 -1.89 -23.80
CA ALA A 302 -20.03 -1.95 -23.42
C ALA A 302 -20.46 -3.39 -23.08
N ASN A 303 -20.00 -4.39 -23.85
CA ASN A 303 -20.26 -5.81 -23.60
C ASN A 303 -19.59 -6.33 -22.32
N ILE A 304 -18.35 -5.89 -22.04
CA ILE A 304 -17.65 -6.20 -20.79
C ILE A 304 -18.39 -5.61 -19.58
N ILE A 305 -18.88 -4.37 -19.69
CA ILE A 305 -19.69 -3.74 -18.63
C ILE A 305 -21.00 -4.51 -18.44
N ALA A 306 -21.68 -4.90 -19.52
CA ALA A 306 -22.90 -5.68 -19.47
C ALA A 306 -22.72 -6.99 -18.69
N ARG A 307 -21.60 -7.69 -18.87
CA ARG A 307 -21.27 -8.92 -18.13
C ARG A 307 -21.26 -8.74 -16.61
N TYR A 308 -20.83 -7.57 -16.13
CA TYR A 308 -20.74 -7.28 -14.70
C TYR A 308 -21.91 -6.43 -14.18
N SER A 309 -22.90 -6.17 -15.03
CA SER A 309 -24.08 -5.38 -14.71
C SER A 309 -25.31 -6.27 -14.51
N LYS A 310 -26.34 -5.72 -13.85
CA LYS A 310 -27.66 -6.32 -13.86
C LYS A 310 -28.35 -5.93 -15.18
N THR A 311 -28.48 -6.89 -16.08
CA THR A 311 -29.11 -6.70 -17.40
C THR A 311 -30.62 -6.84 -17.36
N ILE A 312 -31.29 -6.27 -18.36
CA ILE A 312 -32.71 -6.44 -18.66
C ILE A 312 -32.78 -7.05 -20.07
N ASP A 313 -33.49 -8.17 -20.23
CA ASP A 313 -33.58 -8.93 -21.49
C ASP A 313 -32.21 -9.25 -22.11
N GLY A 314 -31.21 -9.53 -21.26
CA GLY A 314 -29.86 -9.87 -21.70
C GLY A 314 -29.03 -8.70 -22.24
N LYS A 315 -29.46 -7.45 -22.04
CA LYS A 315 -28.74 -6.24 -22.45
C LYS A 315 -28.75 -5.14 -21.39
N ILE A 316 -27.90 -4.13 -21.57
CA ILE A 316 -27.91 -2.89 -20.79
C ILE A 316 -27.41 -1.74 -21.67
N ASP A 317 -27.97 -0.55 -21.50
CA ASP A 317 -27.45 0.66 -22.15
C ASP A 317 -26.28 1.22 -21.34
N VAL A 318 -25.22 1.64 -22.04
CA VAL A 318 -24.00 2.18 -21.46
C VAL A 318 -23.76 3.54 -22.09
N LYS A 319 -23.72 4.58 -21.25
CA LYS A 319 -23.34 5.92 -21.66
C LYS A 319 -21.82 5.99 -21.78
N TYR A 320 -21.33 6.34 -22.95
CA TYR A 320 -19.95 6.71 -23.18
C TYR A 320 -19.80 8.23 -23.17
N SER A 321 -18.70 8.72 -22.61
CA SER A 321 -18.34 10.13 -22.63
C SER A 321 -16.83 10.34 -22.69
N PHE A 322 -16.38 11.27 -23.53
CA PHE A 322 -15.00 11.76 -23.56
C PHE A 322 -14.96 13.16 -24.18
N MET A 323 -14.35 14.12 -23.47
CA MET A 323 -14.41 15.54 -23.83
C MET A 323 -15.87 15.98 -24.06
N ASP A 324 -16.20 16.55 -25.24
CA ASP A 324 -17.56 16.99 -25.61
C ASP A 324 -18.38 15.90 -26.33
N ARG A 325 -17.84 14.68 -26.47
CA ARG A 325 -18.53 13.57 -27.13
C ARG A 325 -19.26 12.73 -26.10
N GLU A 326 -20.54 12.50 -26.33
CA GLU A 326 -21.35 11.55 -25.58
C GLU A 326 -22.16 10.68 -26.56
N GLU A 327 -22.29 9.40 -26.24
CA GLU A 327 -23.18 8.50 -26.97
C GLU A 327 -23.70 7.39 -26.05
N ILE A 328 -24.71 6.67 -26.52
CA ILE A 328 -25.29 5.52 -25.81
C ILE A 328 -25.02 4.27 -26.65
N LEU A 329 -24.39 3.29 -26.02
CA LEU A 329 -24.08 1.98 -26.60
C LEU A 329 -24.97 0.93 -25.95
N THR A 330 -25.38 -0.08 -26.69
CA THR A 330 -26.11 -1.23 -26.13
C THR A 330 -25.13 -2.36 -25.88
N GLY A 331 -24.90 -2.71 -24.61
CA GLY A 331 -24.01 -3.78 -24.20
C GLY A 331 -24.71 -5.14 -24.07
N PHE A 332 -24.07 -6.18 -24.60
CA PHE A 332 -24.47 -7.58 -24.48
C PHE A 332 -23.41 -8.36 -23.68
N PRO A 333 -23.77 -9.09 -22.61
CA PRO A 333 -22.80 -9.82 -21.78
C PRO A 333 -21.94 -10.80 -22.59
N PHE A 334 -20.62 -10.63 -22.54
CA PHE A 334 -19.69 -11.67 -22.99
C PHE A 334 -19.62 -12.84 -21.99
N ASP A 335 -19.28 -14.03 -22.47
CA ASP A 335 -18.91 -15.14 -21.58
C ASP A 335 -17.54 -14.92 -20.91
N ASP A 336 -17.25 -15.75 -19.91
CA ASP A 336 -16.01 -15.66 -19.14
C ASP A 336 -14.78 -16.06 -19.96
N GLU A 337 -14.93 -16.97 -20.91
CA GLU A 337 -13.81 -17.42 -21.76
C GLU A 337 -13.29 -16.28 -22.63
N THR A 338 -14.21 -15.57 -23.29
CA THR A 338 -13.95 -14.39 -24.12
C THR A 338 -13.28 -13.29 -23.31
N ILE A 339 -13.85 -12.90 -22.17
CA ILE A 339 -13.30 -11.79 -21.35
C ILE A 339 -11.92 -12.12 -20.79
N ASN A 340 -11.67 -13.39 -20.44
CA ASN A 340 -10.40 -13.79 -19.86
C ASN A 340 -9.24 -13.63 -20.85
N GLN A 341 -9.49 -13.63 -22.17
CA GLN A 341 -8.45 -13.40 -23.19
C GLN A 341 -7.79 -12.01 -23.07
N TRP A 342 -8.54 -11.00 -22.61
CA TRP A 342 -8.03 -9.64 -22.42
C TRP A 342 -7.60 -9.35 -20.99
N ARG A 343 -7.82 -10.28 -20.04
CA ARG A 343 -7.69 -9.97 -18.61
C ARG A 343 -6.23 -9.84 -18.18
N VAL A 344 -5.88 -8.68 -17.63
CA VAL A 344 -4.57 -8.41 -17.04
C VAL A 344 -4.54 -8.88 -15.59
N SER A 345 -4.30 -10.18 -15.40
CA SER A 345 -4.12 -10.80 -14.08
C SER A 345 -3.32 -12.10 -14.18
N LEU A 346 -2.75 -12.55 -13.07
CA LEU A 346 -1.99 -13.80 -13.02
C LEU A 346 -2.78 -15.04 -13.47
N ASN A 347 -4.09 -15.06 -13.24
CA ASN A 347 -4.97 -16.17 -13.60
C ASN A 347 -5.62 -16.02 -14.99
N GLY A 348 -5.52 -14.85 -15.63
CA GLY A 348 -6.13 -14.58 -16.94
C GLY A 348 -5.37 -15.22 -18.09
N ASN A 349 -4.04 -15.37 -17.96
CA ASN A 349 -3.16 -15.84 -19.04
C ASN A 349 -2.99 -17.37 -19.13
N LYS A 350 -3.71 -18.17 -18.34
CA LYS A 350 -3.62 -19.64 -18.44
C LYS A 350 -4.07 -20.20 -19.81
N SER A 351 -4.69 -19.39 -20.66
CA SER A 351 -5.12 -19.79 -22.01
C SER A 351 -4.17 -19.41 -23.15
N ARG A 352 -3.14 -18.55 -22.91
CA ARG A 352 -2.24 -18.10 -24.00
C ARG A 352 -0.90 -18.82 -24.08
N HIS A 353 -0.52 -19.60 -23.06
CA HIS A 353 0.75 -20.35 -23.02
C HIS A 353 0.58 -21.78 -22.47
N SER A 354 -0.21 -22.60 -23.15
CA SER A 354 -0.03 -24.05 -23.14
C SER A 354 0.53 -24.48 -24.49
N PRO A 355 1.72 -25.10 -24.55
CA PRO A 355 2.12 -25.89 -25.71
C PRO A 355 1.14 -27.04 -25.97
#